data_AF-A0A9E4JS39-F1
#
_entry.id   AF-A0A9E4JS39-F1
#
_cell.length_a   1.000
_cell.length_b   1.000
_cell.length_c   1.000
_cell.angle_alpha   90.00
_cell.angle_beta   90.00
_cell.angle_gamma   90.00
#
_symmetry.space_group_name_H-M   'P 1'
#
loop_
_entity.id
_entity.type
_entity.pdbx_description
1 polymer ?
#
loop_
_entity_poly.entity_id
_entity_poly.type
_entity_poly.pdbx_seq_one_letter_code
_entity_poly.pdbx_strand_id
1 'polypeptide(L)'
;MAHLSPEYYQKLTKYAKQHKLTESAALVEIVKQFFETDLQQNSQLVSPQKAMIEEIVKEQLASTEAEINTIQVQIEQIQQLLMGVMSGKTTARKTRSTSITKPKLQPLKAGELANRLGVNPDTVEKEANRGNEHFLVWSKSKDIGRVSWEKRGELYYPSNRS
;
A
#
# COMPACT_ATOMS: atom_id res chain seq x y z
N MET A 1 -53.23 -17.12 33.79
CA MET A 1 -53.18 -15.70 33.35
C MET A 1 -52.03 -15.05 34.09
N ALA A 2 -51.11 -14.38 33.40
CA ALA A 2 -49.94 -13.76 34.03
C ALA A 2 -50.41 -12.57 34.88
N HIS A 3 -50.38 -12.71 36.20
CA HIS A 3 -50.76 -11.63 37.12
C HIS A 3 -49.54 -10.77 37.42
N LEU A 4 -49.64 -9.46 37.13
CA LEU A 4 -48.72 -8.47 37.67
C LEU A 4 -48.77 -8.53 39.22
N SER A 5 -47.62 -8.42 39.88
CA SER A 5 -47.59 -8.26 41.34
C SER A 5 -48.46 -7.06 41.76
N PRO A 6 -49.20 -7.12 42.89
CA PRO A 6 -50.07 -6.05 43.35
C PRO A 6 -49.40 -4.67 43.39
N GLU A 7 -48.11 -4.63 43.73
CA GLU A 7 -47.33 -3.39 43.74
C GLU A 7 -47.16 -2.76 42.36
N TYR A 8 -46.89 -3.58 41.33
CA TYR A 8 -46.74 -3.10 39.96
C TYR A 8 -48.08 -2.69 39.36
N TYR A 9 -49.16 -3.38 39.72
CA TYR A 9 -50.51 -2.99 39.32
C TYR A 9 -50.89 -1.61 39.87
N GLN A 10 -50.61 -1.33 41.15
CA GLN A 10 -50.84 -0.01 41.73
C GLN A 10 -50.05 1.10 41.03
N LYS A 11 -48.79 0.83 40.64
CA LYS A 11 -47.97 1.78 39.88
C LYS A 11 -48.58 2.05 38.50
N LEU A 12 -49.02 1.01 37.80
CA LEU A 12 -49.69 1.13 36.51
C LEU A 12 -50.99 1.95 36.62
N THR A 13 -51.84 1.66 37.60
CA THR A 13 -53.10 2.39 37.80
C THR A 13 -52.86 3.86 38.15
N LYS A 14 -51.82 4.18 38.93
CA LYS A 14 -51.42 5.57 39.20
C LYS A 14 -50.97 6.29 37.92
N TYR A 15 -50.13 5.65 37.11
CA TYR A 15 -49.68 6.20 35.83
C TYR A 15 -50.85 6.42 34.87
N ALA A 16 -51.73 5.43 34.72
CA ALA A 16 -52.93 5.51 33.88
C ALA A 16 -53.83 6.69 34.29
N LYS A 17 -54.06 6.89 35.60
CA LYS A 17 -54.84 8.03 36.11
C LYS A 17 -54.15 9.37 35.84
N GLN A 18 -52.83 9.46 36.05
CA GLN A 18 -52.07 10.70 35.84
C GLN A 18 -52.07 11.14 34.37
N HIS A 19 -51.99 10.19 33.45
CA HIS A 19 -51.96 10.45 32.00
C HIS A 19 -53.35 10.40 31.35
N LYS A 20 -54.43 10.17 32.12
CA LYS A 20 -55.81 10.00 31.64
C LYS A 20 -55.94 8.89 30.58
N LEU A 21 -55.23 7.79 30.79
CA LEU A 21 -55.20 6.62 29.91
C LEU A 21 -55.97 5.45 30.53
N THR A 22 -56.39 4.50 29.70
CA THR A 22 -56.82 3.17 30.18
C THR A 22 -55.61 2.35 30.62
N GLU A 23 -55.79 1.34 31.46
CA GLU A 23 -54.67 0.51 31.96
C GLU A 23 -53.91 -0.20 30.82
N SER A 24 -54.61 -0.63 29.78
CA SER A 24 -54.00 -1.21 28.58
C SER A 24 -53.22 -0.19 27.75
N ALA A 25 -53.73 1.03 27.59
CA ALA A 25 -53.02 2.10 26.89
C ALA A 25 -51.78 2.57 27.66
N ALA A 26 -51.88 2.66 28.99
CA ALA A 26 -50.74 2.95 29.86
C ALA A 26 -49.62 1.92 29.74
N LEU A 27 -49.95 0.61 29.66
CA LEU A 27 -48.95 -0.44 29.43
C LEU A 27 -48.26 -0.28 28.09
N VAL A 28 -49.04 -0.06 27.01
CA VAL A 28 -48.48 0.15 25.67
C VAL A 28 -47.55 1.36 25.65
N GLU A 29 -47.91 2.44 26.35
CA GLU A 29 -47.13 3.67 26.40
C GLU A 29 -45.84 3.52 27.21
N ILE A 30 -45.88 2.81 28.34
CA ILE A 30 -44.69 2.48 29.13
C ILE A 30 -43.74 1.59 28.32
N VAL A 31 -44.26 0.57 27.63
CA VAL A 31 -43.47 -0.31 26.78
C VAL A 31 -42.86 0.48 25.61
N LYS A 32 -43.65 1.35 24.98
CA LYS A 32 -43.19 2.24 23.91
C LYS A 32 -42.08 3.16 24.39
N GLN A 33 -42.25 3.84 25.52
CA GLN A 33 -41.23 4.70 26.11
C GLN A 33 -39.96 3.93 26.48
N PHE A 34 -40.07 2.71 27.01
CA PHE A 34 -38.92 1.87 27.32
C PHE A 34 -38.06 1.61 26.06
N PHE A 35 -38.69 1.22 24.95
CA PHE A 35 -37.98 0.96 23.69
C PHE A 35 -37.56 2.24 22.94
N GLU A 36 -38.30 3.33 23.07
CA GLU A 36 -37.93 4.63 22.48
C GLU A 36 -36.76 5.28 23.21
N THR A 37 -36.64 5.07 24.53
CA THR A 37 -35.54 5.61 25.32
C THR A 37 -34.19 4.99 24.91
N ASP A 38 -34.16 3.70 24.59
CA ASP A 38 -32.95 3.03 24.07
C ASP A 38 -32.56 3.57 22.68
N LEU A 39 -33.53 3.91 21.83
CA LEU A 39 -33.28 4.51 20.51
C LEU A 39 -32.76 5.95 20.62
N GLN A 40 -33.22 6.72 21.60
CA GLN A 40 -32.78 8.11 21.80
C GLN A 40 -31.47 8.23 22.57
N GLN A 41 -31.21 7.38 23.58
CA GLN A 41 -29.93 7.40 24.30
C GLN A 41 -28.74 7.01 23.40
N ASN A 42 -28.95 6.10 22.43
CA ASN A 42 -27.94 5.79 21.42
C ASN A 42 -27.70 6.92 20.40
N SER A 43 -28.65 7.87 20.28
CA SER A 43 -28.55 8.99 19.36
C SER A 43 -27.84 10.21 19.98
N GLN A 44 -27.89 10.36 21.31
CA GLN A 44 -27.41 11.56 21.98
C GLN A 44 -26.01 11.42 22.61
N LEU A 45 -25.56 10.20 22.93
CA LEU A 45 -24.18 9.92 23.39
C LEU A 45 -23.15 9.82 22.25
N VAL A 46 -23.59 9.65 20.99
CA VAL A 46 -22.71 9.48 19.83
C VAL A 46 -22.35 10.82 19.16
N SER A 47 -23.01 11.93 19.52
CA SER A 47 -22.87 13.23 18.85
C SER A 47 -21.46 13.84 18.88
N PRO A 48 -20.76 13.93 20.03
CA PRO A 48 -19.44 14.59 20.07
C PRO A 48 -18.33 13.73 19.45
N GLN A 49 -18.38 12.42 19.71
CA GLN A 49 -17.39 11.47 19.17
C GLN A 49 -17.57 11.28 17.66
N LYS A 50 -18.80 11.27 17.15
CA LYS A 50 -19.06 11.19 15.72
C LYS A 50 -18.58 12.44 14.98
N ALA A 51 -18.79 13.64 15.53
CA ALA A 51 -18.27 14.87 14.94
C ALA A 51 -16.72 14.87 14.90
N MET A 52 -16.07 14.42 15.97
CA MET A 52 -14.61 14.26 16.01
C MET A 52 -14.11 13.20 15.02
N ILE A 53 -14.80 12.07 14.90
CA ILE A 53 -14.47 11.02 13.92
C ILE A 53 -14.65 11.54 12.48
N GLU A 54 -15.73 12.28 12.20
CA GLU A 54 -15.98 12.89 10.89
C GLU A 54 -14.89 13.92 10.55
N GLU A 55 -14.42 14.70 11.53
CA GLU A 55 -13.31 15.64 11.34
C GLU A 55 -11.99 14.93 11.04
N ILE A 56 -11.64 13.89 11.80
CA ILE A 56 -10.44 13.06 11.57
C ILE A 56 -10.50 12.40 10.18
N VAL A 57 -11.64 11.84 9.81
CA VAL A 57 -11.81 11.19 8.50
C VAL A 57 -11.67 12.21 7.37
N LYS A 58 -12.22 13.41 7.54
CA LYS A 58 -12.11 14.48 6.55
C LYS A 58 -10.67 14.98 6.38
N GLU A 59 -9.94 15.13 7.48
CA GLU A 59 -8.52 15.50 7.44
C GLU A 59 -7.68 14.43 6.74
N GLN A 60 -7.89 13.16 7.07
CA GLN A 60 -7.16 12.05 6.42
C GLN A 60 -7.51 11.92 4.93
N LEU A 61 -8.78 12.12 4.55
CA LEU A 61 -9.19 12.14 3.15
C LEU A 61 -8.49 13.27 2.38
N ALA A 62 -8.43 14.47 2.95
CA ALA A 62 -7.74 15.61 2.33
C ALA A 62 -6.24 15.34 2.17
N SER A 63 -5.59 14.74 3.18
CA SER A 63 -4.18 14.33 3.10
C SER A 63 -3.95 13.30 1.99
N THR A 64 -4.82 12.28 1.93
CA THR A 64 -4.72 11.21 0.92
C THR A 64 -4.93 11.77 -0.49
N GLU A 65 -5.89 12.68 -0.67
CA GLU A 65 -6.14 13.34 -1.95
C GLU A 65 -4.94 14.19 -2.41
N ALA A 66 -4.28 14.89 -1.48
CA ALA A 66 -3.06 15.65 -1.76
C ALA A 66 -1.89 14.72 -2.19
N GLU A 67 -1.73 13.57 -1.53
CA GLU A 67 -0.74 12.57 -1.92
C GLU A 67 -1.02 11.98 -3.32
N ILE A 68 -2.29 11.66 -3.62
CA ILE A 68 -2.72 11.18 -4.93
C ILE A 68 -2.39 12.21 -6.02
N ASN A 69 -2.72 13.48 -5.80
CA ASN A 69 -2.42 14.56 -6.75
C ASN A 69 -0.91 14.70 -6.97
N THR A 70 -0.11 14.57 -5.92
CA THR A 70 1.36 14.60 -6.01
C THR A 70 1.89 13.44 -6.85
N ILE A 71 1.38 12.23 -6.62
CA ILE A 71 1.76 11.03 -7.39
C ILE A 71 1.37 11.18 -8.86
N GLN A 72 0.18 11.74 -9.15
CA GLN A 72 -0.25 11.99 -10.53
C GLN A 72 0.70 12.94 -11.26
N VAL A 73 1.09 14.06 -10.63
CA VAL A 73 2.07 15.00 -11.19
C VAL A 73 3.42 14.33 -11.44
N GLN A 74 3.88 13.49 -10.52
CA GLN A 74 5.13 12.74 -10.70
C GLN A 74 5.05 11.75 -11.86
N ILE A 75 3.92 11.05 -12.02
CA ILE A 75 3.70 10.14 -13.15
C ILE A 75 3.72 10.91 -14.47
N GLU A 76 3.06 12.07 -14.55
CA GLU A 76 3.09 12.92 -15.75
C GLU A 76 4.51 13.37 -16.08
N GLN A 77 5.29 13.80 -15.09
CA GLN A 77 6.69 14.18 -15.29
C GLN A 77 7.54 13.01 -15.80
N ILE A 78 7.36 11.82 -15.23
CA ILE A 78 8.06 10.61 -15.70
C ILE A 78 7.66 10.29 -17.14
N GLN A 79 6.37 10.39 -17.49
CA GLN A 79 5.89 10.18 -18.86
C GLN A 79 6.50 11.20 -19.84
N GLN A 80 6.58 12.49 -19.48
CA GLN A 80 7.23 13.51 -20.30
C GLN A 80 8.73 13.24 -20.50
N LEU A 81 9.44 12.84 -19.44
CA LEU A 81 10.84 12.45 -19.53
C LEU A 81 11.03 11.24 -20.45
N LEU A 82 10.18 10.22 -20.34
CA LEU A 82 10.20 9.05 -21.22
C LEU A 82 9.89 9.42 -22.67
N MET A 83 8.92 10.30 -22.93
CA MET A 83 8.64 10.82 -24.26
C MET A 83 9.82 11.60 -24.84
N GLY A 84 10.50 12.40 -24.03
CA GLY A 84 11.73 13.10 -24.44
C GLY A 84 12.87 12.15 -24.82
N VAL A 85 13.05 11.05 -24.06
CA VAL A 85 14.05 10.02 -24.34
C VAL A 85 13.71 9.19 -25.59
N MET A 86 12.43 8.98 -25.89
CA MET A 86 11.99 8.31 -27.12
C MET A 86 12.03 9.22 -28.34
N SER A 87 11.73 10.51 -28.19
CA SER A 87 11.70 11.51 -29.27
C SER A 87 13.12 11.98 -29.66
N GLY A 88 14.08 11.92 -28.74
CA GLY A 88 15.52 12.13 -29.02
C GLY A 88 16.19 11.05 -29.89
N LYS A 89 15.46 10.00 -30.31
CA LYS A 89 15.96 8.94 -31.19
C LYS A 89 15.55 9.09 -32.67
N THR A 90 14.84 10.15 -33.04
CA THR A 90 14.31 10.32 -34.40
C THR A 90 14.83 11.57 -35.12
N THR A 91 16.12 11.90 -35.02
CA THR A 91 16.77 12.74 -36.04
C THR A 91 18.19 12.26 -36.32
N ALA A 92 18.42 11.97 -37.60
CA ALA A 92 19.67 11.56 -38.25
C ALA A 92 20.22 10.15 -37.92
N ARG A 93 20.08 9.20 -38.86
CA ARG A 93 21.16 8.87 -39.82
C ARG A 93 20.70 7.78 -40.81
N LYS A 94 20.80 8.15 -42.09
CA LYS A 94 20.95 7.31 -43.29
C LYS A 94 21.27 5.83 -43.01
N THR A 95 20.46 4.97 -43.62
CA THR A 95 20.74 3.58 -44.00
C THR A 95 22.22 3.20 -44.01
N ARG A 96 22.65 2.47 -42.97
CA ARG A 96 23.79 1.56 -43.07
C ARG A 96 23.46 0.32 -42.25
N SER A 97 23.26 -0.79 -42.95
CA SER A 97 23.23 -2.12 -42.35
C SER A 97 24.43 -2.26 -41.42
N THR A 98 24.19 -2.26 -40.12
CA THR A 98 25.16 -2.64 -39.11
C THR A 98 24.42 -3.52 -38.14
N SER A 99 24.93 -4.74 -37.99
CA SER A 99 24.51 -5.70 -36.99
C SER A 99 24.22 -5.00 -35.66
N ILE A 100 23.08 -5.32 -35.05
CA ILE A 100 22.78 -4.95 -33.66
C ILE A 100 23.87 -5.61 -32.80
N THR A 101 24.96 -4.88 -32.59
CA THR A 101 26.01 -5.26 -31.67
C THR A 101 25.44 -4.98 -30.29
N LYS A 102 25.14 -6.05 -29.55
CA LYS A 102 24.86 -5.96 -28.11
C LYS A 102 25.93 -5.06 -27.50
N PRO A 103 25.58 -4.07 -26.65
CA PRO A 103 26.56 -3.20 -26.03
C PRO A 103 27.65 -4.06 -25.39
N LYS A 104 28.89 -3.92 -25.87
CA LYS A 104 30.02 -4.69 -25.37
C LYS A 104 30.28 -4.20 -23.95
N LEU A 105 29.91 -5.01 -22.96
CA LEU A 105 30.17 -4.70 -21.56
C LEU A 105 31.68 -4.54 -21.36
N GLN A 106 32.06 -3.49 -20.63
CA GLN A 106 33.45 -3.23 -20.29
C GLN A 106 33.85 -4.06 -19.07
N PRO A 107 35.15 -4.35 -18.90
CA PRO A 107 35.64 -4.96 -17.67
C PRO A 107 35.38 -4.04 -16.48
N LEU A 108 34.93 -4.60 -15.36
CA LEU A 108 34.55 -3.85 -14.17
C LEU A 108 35.50 -4.15 -13.02
N LYS A 109 35.68 -3.19 -12.11
CA LYS A 109 36.33 -3.43 -10.81
C LYS A 109 35.38 -4.15 -9.85
N ALA A 110 35.91 -4.74 -8.78
CA ALA A 110 35.12 -5.47 -7.78
C ALA A 110 33.93 -4.67 -7.25
N GLY A 111 34.13 -3.38 -6.92
CA GLY A 111 33.06 -2.51 -6.44
C GLY A 111 31.99 -2.17 -7.48
N GLU A 112 32.39 -1.94 -8.73
CA GLU A 112 31.45 -1.68 -9.83
C GLU A 112 30.63 -2.92 -10.18
N LEU A 113 31.28 -4.10 -10.17
CA LEU A 113 30.60 -5.36 -10.36
C LEU A 113 29.65 -5.66 -9.20
N ALA A 114 30.06 -5.38 -7.96
CA ALA A 114 29.23 -5.56 -6.78
C ALA A 114 27.94 -4.74 -6.85
N ASN A 115 28.06 -3.46 -7.24
CA ASN A 115 26.90 -2.58 -7.48
C ASN A 115 25.97 -3.16 -8.55
N ARG A 116 26.52 -3.69 -9.64
CA ARG A 116 25.73 -4.30 -10.73
C ARG A 116 25.03 -5.59 -10.30
N LEU A 117 25.69 -6.42 -9.51
CA LEU A 117 25.17 -7.69 -9.00
C LEU A 117 24.28 -7.53 -7.76
N GLY A 118 24.19 -6.32 -7.19
CA GLY A 118 23.42 -6.03 -5.97
C GLY A 118 24.00 -6.70 -4.73
N VAL A 119 25.33 -6.81 -4.63
CA VAL A 119 26.03 -7.42 -3.50
C VAL A 119 27.15 -6.53 -2.98
N ASN A 120 27.78 -6.91 -1.87
CA ASN A 120 28.97 -6.23 -1.35
C ASN A 120 30.23 -6.62 -2.15
N PRO A 121 31.22 -5.70 -2.28
CA PRO A 121 32.50 -5.99 -2.94
C PRO A 121 33.22 -7.22 -2.37
N ASP A 122 33.23 -7.38 -1.04
CA ASP A 122 33.84 -8.53 -0.36
C ASP A 122 33.21 -9.87 -0.78
N THR A 123 31.91 -9.87 -1.05
CA THR A 123 31.18 -11.05 -1.52
C THR A 123 31.64 -11.42 -2.93
N VAL A 124 31.86 -10.44 -3.81
CA VAL A 124 32.36 -10.69 -5.17
C VAL A 124 33.74 -11.33 -5.13
N GLU A 125 34.63 -10.84 -4.26
CA GLU A 125 35.97 -11.42 -4.11
C GLU A 125 35.93 -12.82 -3.51
N LYS A 126 35.11 -13.03 -2.47
CA LYS A 126 34.93 -14.32 -1.82
C LYS A 126 34.44 -15.38 -2.81
N GLU A 127 33.44 -15.05 -3.61
CA GLU A 127 32.87 -15.98 -4.59
C GLU A 127 33.82 -16.23 -5.77
N ALA A 128 34.61 -15.22 -6.17
CA ALA A 128 35.64 -15.40 -7.18
C ALA A 128 36.77 -16.31 -6.70
N ASN A 129 37.12 -16.25 -5.42
CA ASN A 129 38.16 -17.08 -4.81
C ASN A 129 37.73 -18.55 -4.62
N ARG A 130 36.42 -18.86 -4.69
CA ARG A 130 35.91 -20.24 -4.62
C ARG A 130 36.13 -21.04 -5.91
N GLY A 131 36.44 -20.36 -7.01
CA GLY A 131 36.72 -20.99 -8.29
C GLY A 131 36.02 -20.28 -9.44
N ASN A 132 36.69 -20.26 -10.59
CA ASN A 132 36.22 -19.52 -11.76
C ASN A 132 34.89 -20.06 -12.32
N GLU A 133 34.75 -21.38 -12.40
CA GLU A 133 33.51 -22.01 -12.91
C GLU A 133 32.31 -21.72 -12.01
N HIS A 134 32.50 -21.81 -10.70
CA HIS A 134 31.49 -21.44 -9.72
C HIS A 134 31.10 -19.96 -9.87
N PHE A 135 32.10 -19.09 -9.96
CA PHE A 135 31.90 -17.65 -10.07
C PHE A 135 31.15 -17.25 -11.34
N LEU A 136 31.39 -17.91 -12.48
CA LEU A 136 30.66 -17.67 -13.73
C LEU A 136 29.16 -17.95 -13.57
N VAL A 137 28.79 -19.06 -12.95
CA VAL A 137 27.38 -19.44 -12.72
C VAL A 137 26.74 -18.51 -11.69
N TRP A 138 27.45 -18.25 -10.60
CA TRP A 138 26.97 -17.38 -9.53
C TRP A 138 26.74 -15.95 -10.03
N SER A 139 27.71 -15.36 -10.73
CA SER A 139 27.62 -13.99 -11.26
C SER A 139 26.49 -13.87 -12.29
N LYS A 140 26.32 -14.87 -13.17
CA LYS A 140 25.19 -14.97 -14.11
C LYS A 140 23.84 -15.01 -13.40
N SER A 141 23.74 -15.67 -12.25
CA SER A 141 22.48 -15.76 -11.49
C SER A 141 22.08 -14.43 -10.82
N LYS A 142 23.08 -13.59 -10.54
CA LYS A 142 22.91 -12.29 -9.86
C LYS A 142 22.77 -11.12 -10.83
N ASP A 143 23.35 -11.24 -12.02
CA ASP A 143 23.31 -10.20 -13.04
C ASP A 143 21.91 -10.08 -13.67
N ILE A 144 21.33 -8.88 -13.68
CA ILE A 144 20.04 -8.60 -14.33
C ILE A 144 20.10 -8.93 -15.84
N GLY A 145 21.27 -8.73 -16.46
CA GLY A 145 21.52 -9.07 -17.86
C GLY A 145 21.87 -10.54 -18.10
N ARG A 146 21.88 -11.39 -17.05
CA ARG A 146 22.31 -12.79 -17.08
C ARG A 146 23.68 -12.97 -17.74
N VAL A 147 24.59 -12.05 -17.43
CA VAL A 147 25.98 -12.07 -17.92
C VAL A 147 26.85 -12.78 -16.90
N SER A 148 27.61 -13.78 -17.36
CA SER A 148 28.65 -14.40 -16.55
C SER A 148 29.86 -13.48 -16.48
N TRP A 149 30.45 -13.32 -15.32
CA TRP A 149 31.65 -12.51 -15.11
C TRP A 149 32.82 -13.42 -14.74
N GLU A 150 34.00 -13.13 -15.29
CA GLU A 150 35.23 -13.87 -15.06
C GLU A 150 36.28 -12.94 -14.44
N LYS A 151 36.87 -13.35 -13.32
CA LYS A 151 37.97 -12.59 -12.69
C LYS A 151 39.26 -12.84 -13.47
N ARG A 152 39.90 -11.78 -13.96
CA ARG A 152 41.23 -11.83 -14.58
C ARG A 152 42.09 -10.73 -13.97
N GLY A 153 42.92 -11.11 -13.00
CA GLY A 153 43.67 -10.16 -12.17
C GLY A 153 42.73 -9.36 -11.28
N GLU A 154 42.79 -8.02 -11.39
CA GLU A 154 41.98 -7.08 -10.61
C GLU A 154 40.64 -6.72 -11.28
N LEU A 155 40.46 -7.10 -12.55
CA LEU A 155 39.28 -6.76 -13.34
C LEU A 155 38.41 -7.97 -13.62
N TYR A 156 37.12 -7.72 -13.73
CA TYR A 156 36.10 -8.72 -14.03
C TYR A 156 35.59 -8.50 -15.45
N TYR A 157 35.76 -9.52 -16.29
CA TYR A 157 35.42 -9.47 -17.71
C TYR A 157 34.10 -10.19 -17.97
N PRO A 158 33.22 -9.63 -18.82
CA PRO A 158 32.01 -10.32 -19.23
C PRO A 158 32.38 -11.52 -20.11
N SER A 159 31.85 -12.68 -19.76
CA SER A 159 32.06 -13.95 -20.46
C SER A 159 30.76 -14.42 -21.08
N ASN A 160 30.76 -14.59 -22.41
CA ASN A 160 29.65 -15.16 -23.18
C ASN A 160 29.82 -16.68 -23.35
N ARG A 161 30.28 -17.41 -22.33
CA ARG A 161 30.22 -18.87 -22.36
C ARG A 161 28.79 -19.30 -22.05
N SER A 162 28.09 -19.66 -23.14
CA SER A 162 26.79 -20.34 -23.15
C SER A 162 26.88 -21.68 -22.44
#